data_AF-A0A7G8FZ31-F1
#
_entry.id   AF-A0A7G8FZ31-F1
#
_cell.length_a   1.000
_cell.length_b   1.000
_cell.length_c   1.000
_cell.angle_alpha   90.00
_cell.angle_beta   90.00
_cell.angle_gamma   90.00
#
_symmetry.space_group_name_H-M   'P 1'
#
loop_
_entity.id
_entity.type
_entity.pdbx_description
1 polymer ?
#
loop_
_entity_poly.entity_id
_entity_poly.type
_entity_poly.pdbx_seq_one_letter_code
_entity_poly.pdbx_strand_id
1 'polypeptide(L)'
;MITSLRRWHRRLMTAIAIGLPLLAAAALLQRPDRPVASPSSDPLFVAAGYHQASPPDLQPLIHQTKRVDGTTIDLELSRHPGGQLWLKITPERELPVSDPLIVWTPANPQPKDLSNATVIGSLSGLGSRGWWLPAAMQGGDILLVSNNKTHTLIRIPHPPSRPARVRT
;
A
#
# COMPACT_ATOMS: atom_id res chain seq x y z
N MET A 1 50.67 39.35 1.44
CA MET A 1 49.95 38.48 0.47
C MET A 1 48.95 37.50 1.10
N ILE A 2 49.16 36.98 2.31
CA ILE A 2 48.27 35.99 2.97
C ILE A 2 46.92 36.56 3.47
N THR A 3 46.83 37.87 3.69
CA THR A 3 45.64 38.53 4.26
C THR A 3 44.51 38.76 3.25
N SER A 4 44.81 38.94 1.96
CA SER A 4 43.81 39.08 0.90
C SER A 4 43.09 37.75 0.62
N LEU A 5 43.84 36.64 0.60
CA LEU A 5 43.30 35.29 0.46
C LEU A 5 42.32 34.93 1.58
N ARG A 6 42.64 35.28 2.84
CA ARG A 6 41.74 35.05 3.99
C ARG A 6 40.44 35.88 3.90
N ARG A 7 40.50 37.12 3.42
CA ARG A 7 39.29 37.95 3.22
C ARG A 7 38.41 37.40 2.10
N TRP A 8 39.04 36.90 1.03
CA TRP A 8 38.32 36.30 -0.10
C TRP A 8 37.63 34.99 0.31
N HIS A 9 38.34 34.11 1.03
CA HIS A 9 37.77 32.88 1.59
C HIS A 9 36.60 33.15 2.54
N ARG A 10 36.72 34.15 3.44
CA ARG A 10 35.61 34.50 4.35
C ARG A 10 34.37 34.95 3.60
N ARG A 11 34.52 35.82 2.59
CA ARG A 11 33.40 36.30 1.77
C ARG A 11 32.73 35.18 0.98
N LEU A 12 33.53 34.24 0.47
CA LEU A 12 33.03 33.10 -0.28
C LEU A 12 32.29 32.11 0.64
N MET A 13 32.81 31.87 1.85
CA MET A 13 32.13 31.04 2.85
C MET A 13 30.83 31.66 3.37
N THR A 14 30.77 32.97 3.60
CA THR A 14 29.50 33.62 3.96
C THR A 14 28.50 33.62 2.82
N ALA A 15 28.95 33.81 1.57
CA ALA A 15 28.08 33.72 0.41
C ALA A 15 27.48 32.31 0.24
N ILE A 16 28.27 31.26 0.46
CA ILE A 16 27.79 29.87 0.45
C ILE A 16 26.85 29.60 1.63
N ALA A 17 27.22 30.02 2.84
CA ALA A 17 26.43 29.75 4.05
C ALA A 17 25.03 30.37 4.00
N ILE A 18 24.83 31.46 3.24
CA ILE A 18 23.53 32.10 3.04
C ILE A 18 22.84 31.57 1.77
N GLY A 19 23.59 31.42 0.67
CA GLY A 19 23.04 30.99 -0.61
C GLY A 19 22.54 29.55 -0.61
N LEU A 20 23.22 28.66 0.12
CA LEU A 20 22.89 27.23 0.15
C LEU A 20 21.57 26.92 0.88
N PRO A 21 21.27 27.49 2.07
CA PRO A 21 19.95 27.33 2.69
C PRO A 21 18.82 28.01 1.89
N LEU A 22 19.09 29.14 1.22
CA LEU A 22 18.11 29.76 0.31
C LEU A 22 17.79 28.87 -0.89
N LEU A 23 18.80 28.26 -1.51
CA LEU A 23 18.62 27.29 -2.60
C LEU A 23 17.91 26.02 -2.11
N ALA A 24 18.22 25.54 -0.91
CA ALA A 24 17.53 24.40 -0.32
C ALA A 24 16.05 24.71 -0.06
N ALA A 25 15.74 25.89 0.48
CA ALA A 25 14.36 26.34 0.68
C ALA A 25 13.62 26.50 -0.65
N ALA A 26 14.25 27.10 -1.67
CA ALA A 26 13.67 27.24 -3.00
C ALA A 26 13.45 25.87 -3.67
N ALA A 27 14.38 24.92 -3.52
CA ALA A 27 14.23 23.56 -4.03
C ALA A 27 13.12 22.77 -3.32
N LEU A 28 12.92 23.01 -2.03
CA LEU A 28 11.80 22.43 -1.26
C LEU A 28 10.45 23.04 -1.70
N LEU A 29 10.39 24.34 -1.97
CA LEU A 29 9.21 25.04 -2.48
C LEU A 29 8.88 24.67 -3.93
N GLN A 30 9.89 24.45 -4.76
CA GLN A 30 9.74 23.99 -6.14
C GLN A 30 9.55 22.50 -6.27
N ARG A 31 9.49 21.75 -5.15
CA ARG A 31 9.18 20.33 -5.19
C ARG A 31 7.82 20.21 -5.86
N PRO A 32 7.75 19.74 -7.12
CA PRO A 32 6.46 19.52 -7.73
C PRO A 32 5.78 18.47 -6.86
N ASP A 33 4.51 18.70 -6.50
CA ASP A 33 3.65 17.64 -6.01
C ASP A 33 3.80 16.51 -7.00
N ARG A 34 4.50 15.43 -6.60
CA ARG A 34 4.72 14.30 -7.50
C ARG A 34 3.33 13.90 -7.96
N PRO A 35 3.02 14.00 -9.26
CA PRO A 35 1.70 13.61 -9.72
C PRO A 35 1.53 12.15 -9.30
N VAL A 36 0.48 11.90 -8.52
CA VAL A 36 0.09 10.55 -8.12
C VAL A 36 0.01 9.75 -9.41
N ALA A 37 0.90 8.78 -9.57
CA ALA A 37 1.01 8.03 -10.81
C ALA A 37 -0.38 7.50 -11.16
N SER A 38 -0.90 7.91 -12.32
CA SER A 38 -2.24 7.50 -12.74
C SER A 38 -2.21 5.99 -12.91
N PRO A 39 -3.07 5.24 -12.20
CA PRO A 39 -3.03 3.78 -12.22
C PRO A 39 -3.42 3.18 -13.59
N SER A 40 -3.82 4.01 -14.55
CA SER A 40 -4.12 3.63 -15.94
C SER A 40 -2.88 3.59 -16.87
N SER A 41 -1.72 4.08 -16.45
CA SER A 41 -0.61 4.37 -17.39
C SER A 41 0.72 3.68 -17.14
N ASP A 42 0.89 2.88 -16.07
CA ASP A 42 2.19 2.25 -15.81
C ASP A 42 2.16 0.72 -15.96
N PRO A 43 2.89 0.13 -16.94
CA PRO A 43 3.04 -1.32 -17.05
C PRO A 43 3.71 -1.94 -15.82
N LEU A 44 4.44 -1.16 -15.01
CA LEU A 44 4.95 -1.60 -13.72
C LEU A 44 3.82 -1.94 -12.73
N PHE A 45 2.67 -1.26 -12.82
CA PHE A 45 1.54 -1.60 -11.97
C PHE A 45 0.88 -2.92 -12.41
N VAL A 46 0.75 -3.17 -13.71
CA VAL A 46 0.23 -4.46 -14.20
C VAL A 46 1.17 -5.61 -13.81
N ALA A 47 2.50 -5.41 -13.90
CA ALA A 47 3.50 -6.40 -13.50
C ALA A 47 3.48 -6.71 -12.00
N ALA A 48 3.10 -5.73 -11.16
CA ALA A 48 2.89 -5.91 -9.73
C ALA A 48 1.49 -6.48 -9.38
N GLY A 49 0.70 -6.89 -10.38
CA GLY A 49 -0.60 -7.53 -10.21
C GLY A 49 -1.75 -6.57 -9.89
N TYR A 50 -1.58 -5.26 -10.13
CA TYR A 50 -2.65 -4.29 -9.93
C TYR A 50 -3.64 -4.36 -11.09
N HIS A 51 -4.91 -4.68 -10.79
CA HIS A 51 -6.00 -4.47 -11.74
C HIS A 51 -7.03 -3.49 -11.18
N GLN A 52 -7.42 -2.50 -11.98
CA GLN A 52 -8.49 -1.56 -11.62
C GLN A 52 -9.88 -2.18 -11.76
N ALA A 53 -10.07 -3.00 -12.79
CA ALA A 53 -11.34 -3.65 -13.09
C ALA A 53 -11.41 -5.03 -12.43
N SER A 54 -12.59 -5.36 -11.91
CA SER A 54 -12.91 -6.68 -11.41
C SER A 54 -13.01 -7.66 -12.58
N PRO A 55 -12.36 -8.84 -12.51
CA PRO A 55 -12.57 -9.93 -13.46
C PRO A 55 -14.06 -10.28 -13.65
N PRO A 56 -14.46 -10.78 -14.83
CA PRO A 56 -15.80 -11.31 -15.04
C PRO A 56 -16.06 -12.55 -14.17
N ASP A 57 -17.34 -12.86 -13.95
CA ASP A 57 -17.82 -14.08 -13.25
C ASP A 57 -17.42 -14.26 -11.78
N LEU A 58 -17.10 -13.16 -11.09
CA LEU A 58 -16.78 -13.18 -9.67
C LEU A 58 -18.03 -13.35 -8.79
N GLN A 59 -17.97 -14.31 -7.87
CA GLN A 59 -18.97 -14.49 -6.81
C GLN A 59 -18.54 -13.73 -5.56
N PRO A 60 -19.29 -12.71 -5.09
CA PRO A 60 -18.93 -11.98 -3.89
C PRO A 60 -19.03 -12.90 -2.66
N LEU A 61 -17.97 -12.92 -1.85
CA LEU A 61 -17.92 -13.66 -0.58
C LEU A 61 -18.13 -12.73 0.62
N ILE A 62 -17.40 -11.62 0.65
CA ILE A 62 -17.39 -10.69 1.77
C ILE A 62 -17.36 -9.27 1.21
N HIS A 63 -18.26 -8.43 1.70
CA HIS A 63 -18.22 -7.00 1.45
C HIS A 63 -18.21 -6.27 2.79
N GLN A 64 -17.19 -5.45 3.04
CA GLN A 64 -17.02 -4.70 4.29
C GLN A 64 -16.54 -3.29 4.01
N THR A 65 -17.12 -2.34 4.73
CA THR A 65 -16.66 -0.95 4.72
C THR A 65 -15.93 -0.69 6.03
N LYS A 66 -14.71 -0.16 5.95
CA LYS A 66 -13.90 0.15 7.13
C LYS A 66 -13.35 1.57 7.07
N ARG A 67 -13.36 2.25 8.22
CA ARG A 67 -12.72 3.56 8.36
C ARG A 67 -11.29 3.40 8.85
N VAL A 68 -10.32 3.93 8.10
CA VAL A 68 -8.90 3.96 8.46
C VAL A 68 -8.38 5.39 8.35
N ASP A 69 -7.79 5.91 9.42
CA ASP A 69 -7.17 7.24 9.49
C ASP A 69 -8.02 8.37 8.87
N GLY A 70 -9.35 8.30 9.07
CA GLY A 70 -10.29 9.31 8.60
C GLY A 70 -10.90 9.05 7.22
N THR A 71 -10.37 8.08 6.46
CA THR A 71 -10.85 7.68 5.14
C THR A 71 -11.69 6.40 5.20
N THR A 72 -12.81 6.38 4.48
CA THR A 72 -13.63 5.18 4.31
C THR A 72 -13.06 4.31 3.20
N ILE A 73 -12.92 3.02 3.46
CA ILE A 73 -12.38 2.03 2.51
C ILE A 73 -13.41 0.93 2.34
N ASP A 74 -13.88 0.73 1.12
CA ASP A 74 -14.71 -0.40 0.74
C ASP A 74 -13.84 -1.57 0.32
N LEU A 75 -14.15 -2.74 0.88
CA LEU A 75 -13.39 -3.96 0.73
C LEU A 75 -14.32 -5.05 0.24
N GLU A 76 -14.00 -5.63 -0.91
CA GLU A 76 -14.76 -6.70 -1.54
C GLU A 76 -13.83 -7.90 -1.75
N LEU A 77 -14.14 -9.02 -1.11
CA LEU A 77 -13.51 -10.29 -1.39
C LEU A 77 -14.48 -11.12 -2.22
N SER A 78 -14.04 -11.54 -3.40
CA SER A 78 -14.83 -12.33 -4.33
C SER A 78 -14.08 -13.58 -4.74
N ARG A 79 -14.80 -14.60 -5.21
CA ARG A 79 -14.23 -15.88 -5.65
C ARG A 79 -14.52 -16.09 -7.12
N HIS A 80 -13.47 -16.41 -7.86
CA HIS A 80 -13.56 -16.83 -9.25
C HIS A 80 -14.03 -18.30 -9.34
N PRO A 81 -14.71 -18.73 -10.41
CA PRO A 81 -15.16 -20.12 -10.57
C PRO A 81 -14.03 -21.14 -10.50
N GLY A 82 -12.80 -20.74 -10.85
CA GLY A 82 -11.57 -21.54 -10.68
C GLY A 82 -11.08 -21.69 -9.23
N GLY A 83 -11.82 -21.18 -8.24
CA GLY A 83 -11.50 -21.29 -6.81
C GLY A 83 -10.52 -20.24 -6.27
N GLN A 84 -9.95 -19.40 -7.15
CA GLN A 84 -9.05 -18.33 -6.76
C GLN A 84 -9.80 -17.15 -6.13
N LEU A 85 -9.21 -16.53 -5.11
CA LEU A 85 -9.78 -15.37 -4.44
C LEU A 85 -9.29 -14.06 -5.09
N TRP A 86 -10.22 -13.13 -5.23
CA TRP A 86 -10.01 -11.78 -5.72
C TRP A 86 -10.30 -10.80 -4.60
N LEU A 87 -9.33 -9.95 -4.26
CA LEU A 87 -9.50 -8.87 -3.29
C LEU A 87 -9.59 -7.55 -4.03
N LYS A 88 -10.64 -6.78 -3.80
CA LYS A 88 -10.79 -5.41 -4.28
C LYS A 88 -10.91 -4.46 -3.11
N ILE A 89 -10.18 -3.36 -3.18
CA ILE A 89 -10.12 -2.31 -2.17
C ILE A 89 -10.35 -0.98 -2.87
N THR A 90 -11.38 -0.26 -2.46
CA THR A 90 -11.79 1.02 -3.02
C THR A 90 -11.81 2.07 -1.91
N PRO A 91 -10.77 2.92 -1.81
CA PRO A 91 -10.78 4.04 -0.89
C PRO A 91 -11.70 5.16 -1.42
N GLU A 92 -12.52 5.75 -0.56
CA GLU A 92 -13.40 6.89 -0.89
C GLU A 92 -12.60 8.12 -1.31
N ARG A 93 -11.44 8.32 -0.66
CA ARG A 93 -10.51 9.42 -0.88
C ARG A 93 -9.09 8.91 -0.71
N GLU A 94 -8.11 9.66 -1.17
CA GLU A 94 -6.71 9.32 -0.95
C GLU A 94 -6.45 9.17 0.56
N LEU A 95 -5.78 8.08 0.96
CA LEU A 95 -5.41 7.95 2.36
C LEU A 95 -4.34 9.00 2.68
N PRO A 96 -4.47 9.75 3.79
CA PRO A 96 -3.49 10.75 4.21
C PRO A 96 -2.26 10.09 4.84
N VAL A 97 -1.72 9.04 4.21
CA VAL A 97 -0.62 8.25 4.73
C VAL A 97 0.39 7.92 3.64
N SER A 98 1.67 7.88 4.02
CA SER A 98 2.76 7.53 3.11
C SER A 98 2.84 6.01 2.95
N ASP A 99 2.92 5.55 1.69
CA ASP A 99 3.12 4.16 1.28
C ASP A 99 2.28 3.12 2.05
N PRO A 100 0.93 3.20 1.98
CA PRO A 100 0.05 2.21 2.61
C PRO A 100 0.26 0.83 1.98
N LEU A 101 0.76 -0.13 2.74
CA LEU A 101 1.01 -1.50 2.30
C LEU A 101 -0.12 -2.43 2.74
N ILE A 102 -0.54 -3.29 1.82
CA ILE A 102 -1.50 -4.35 2.07
C ILE A 102 -0.71 -5.65 2.22
N VAL A 103 -0.89 -6.27 3.36
CA VAL A 103 -0.21 -7.51 3.74
C VAL A 103 -1.24 -8.55 4.16
N TRP A 104 -0.95 -9.81 3.86
CA TRP A 104 -1.67 -10.95 4.39
C TRP A 104 -0.84 -11.60 5.49
N THR A 105 -1.49 -12.01 6.57
CA THR A 105 -0.87 -12.85 7.61
C THR A 105 -1.73 -14.10 7.82
N PRO A 106 -1.11 -15.29 8.03
CA PRO A 106 -1.86 -16.46 8.48
C PRO A 106 -2.58 -16.13 9.79
N ALA A 107 -3.71 -16.81 10.05
CA ALA A 107 -4.55 -16.50 11.21
C ALA A 107 -3.73 -16.62 12.52
N ASN A 108 -3.37 -15.48 13.09
CA ASN A 108 -2.55 -15.36 14.29
C ASN A 108 -3.34 -14.56 15.34
N PRO A 109 -3.33 -14.93 16.64
CA PRO A 109 -4.01 -14.17 17.67
C PRO A 109 -3.48 -12.74 17.85
N GLN A 110 -2.25 -12.45 17.41
CA GLN A 110 -1.64 -11.12 17.46
C GLN A 110 -1.35 -10.56 16.07
N PRO A 111 -2.19 -9.67 15.53
CA PRO A 111 -2.00 -9.05 14.22
C PRO A 111 -0.83 -8.04 14.16
N LYS A 112 -0.07 -7.87 15.26
CA LYS A 112 1.12 -7.01 15.31
C LYS A 112 2.41 -7.74 14.92
N ASP A 113 2.39 -9.07 14.93
CA ASP A 113 3.54 -9.85 14.50
C ASP A 113 3.52 -9.99 12.96
N LEU A 114 4.34 -9.18 12.30
CA LEU A 114 4.48 -9.14 10.85
C LEU A 114 5.59 -10.09 10.35
N SER A 115 6.22 -10.90 11.21
CA SER A 115 7.32 -11.79 10.80
C SER A 115 6.92 -12.82 9.74
N ASN A 116 5.64 -13.21 9.71
CA ASN A 116 5.09 -14.14 8.71
C ASN A 116 4.17 -13.44 7.69
N ALA A 117 4.20 -12.11 7.62
CA ALA A 117 3.34 -11.36 6.71
C ALA A 117 3.87 -11.43 5.27
N THR A 118 2.97 -11.70 4.32
CA THR A 118 3.27 -11.65 2.89
C THR A 118 2.68 -10.37 2.31
N VAL A 119 3.48 -9.61 1.57
CA VAL A 119 3.02 -8.39 0.89
C VAL A 119 2.15 -8.77 -0.30
N ILE A 120 0.93 -8.22 -0.34
CA ILE A 120 0.00 -8.35 -1.47
C ILE A 120 0.22 -7.20 -2.46
N GLY A 121 0.36 -5.97 -1.96
CA GLY A 121 0.54 -4.79 -2.79
C GLY A 121 0.47 -3.48 -2.01
N SER A 122 0.45 -2.35 -2.73
CA SER A 122 0.32 -1.01 -2.16
C SER A 122 -1.05 -0.40 -2.47
N LEU A 123 -1.61 0.39 -1.56
CA LEU A 123 -2.83 1.20 -1.74
C LEU A 123 -2.51 2.68 -2.04
N SER A 124 -1.28 3.00 -2.42
CA SER A 124 -0.79 4.38 -2.59
C SER A 124 -1.43 5.15 -3.75
N GLY A 125 -2.27 6.15 -3.48
CA GLY A 125 -2.91 7.01 -4.49
C GLY A 125 -4.41 6.81 -4.59
N LEU A 126 -5.04 7.40 -5.60
CA LEU A 126 -6.49 7.39 -5.80
C LEU A 126 -6.96 6.17 -6.62
N GLY A 127 -8.14 5.65 -6.27
CA GLY A 127 -8.88 4.69 -7.08
C GLY A 127 -8.95 3.26 -6.54
N SER A 128 -9.91 2.50 -7.11
CA SER A 128 -10.11 1.07 -6.82
C SER A 128 -8.90 0.26 -7.27
N ARG A 129 -8.49 -0.67 -6.42
CA ARG A 129 -7.43 -1.64 -6.70
C ARG A 129 -7.93 -3.03 -6.41
N GLY A 130 -7.54 -3.99 -7.23
CA GLY A 130 -7.71 -5.38 -6.86
C GLY A 130 -6.52 -6.25 -7.23
N TRP A 131 -6.45 -7.37 -6.51
CA TRP A 131 -5.38 -8.34 -6.54
C TRP A 131 -5.93 -9.75 -6.55
N TRP A 132 -5.30 -10.61 -7.35
CA TRP A 132 -5.46 -12.04 -7.24
C TRP A 132 -4.69 -12.53 -6.02
N LEU A 133 -5.38 -13.14 -5.07
CA LEU A 133 -4.71 -13.75 -3.93
C LEU A 133 -4.14 -15.12 -4.36
N PRO A 134 -2.86 -15.39 -4.07
CA PRO A 134 -2.27 -16.71 -4.28
C PRO A 134 -3.07 -17.80 -3.56
N ALA A 135 -3.12 -19.01 -4.12
CA ALA A 135 -3.86 -20.13 -3.54
C ALA A 135 -3.41 -20.51 -2.11
N ALA A 136 -2.17 -20.17 -1.75
CA ALA A 136 -1.65 -20.36 -0.40
C ALA A 136 -2.27 -19.42 0.64
N MET A 137 -2.85 -18.28 0.22
CA MET A 137 -3.49 -17.28 1.09
C MET A 137 -4.97 -17.60 1.34
N GLN A 138 -5.25 -18.85 1.71
CA GLN A 138 -6.58 -19.30 2.11
C GLN A 138 -6.67 -19.34 3.64
N GLY A 139 -7.53 -18.50 4.21
CA GLY A 139 -7.58 -18.28 5.65
C GLY A 139 -6.53 -17.27 6.11
N GLY A 140 -6.85 -16.47 7.12
CA GLY A 140 -5.94 -15.47 7.68
C GLY A 140 -6.52 -14.06 7.69
N ASP A 141 -5.68 -13.07 7.96
CA ASP A 141 -6.07 -11.68 8.12
C ASP A 141 -5.34 -10.81 7.08
N ILE A 142 -6.09 -10.01 6.33
CA ILE A 142 -5.55 -8.95 5.47
C ILE A 142 -5.41 -7.71 6.33
N LEU A 143 -4.22 -7.14 6.40
CA LEU A 143 -3.90 -5.96 7.17
C LEU A 143 -3.44 -4.84 6.25
N LEU A 144 -3.77 -3.61 6.62
CA LEU A 144 -3.20 -2.39 6.10
C LEU A 144 -2.13 -1.90 7.06
N VAL A 145 -0.89 -1.83 6.59
CA VAL A 145 0.25 -1.33 7.34
C VAL A 145 0.59 0.06 6.83
N SER A 146 0.61 1.03 7.74
CA SER A 146 0.90 2.42 7.44
C SER A 146 1.52 3.10 8.67
N ASN A 147 2.60 3.87 8.51
CA ASN A 147 3.18 4.68 9.58
C ASN A 147 3.33 3.95 10.94
N ASN A 148 3.88 2.73 10.92
CA ASN A 148 4.02 1.82 12.07
C ASN A 148 2.71 1.41 12.78
N LYS A 149 1.56 1.69 12.17
CA LYS A 149 0.24 1.21 12.59
C LYS A 149 -0.21 0.08 11.67
N THR A 150 -0.94 -0.85 12.26
CA THR A 150 -1.48 -2.01 11.55
C THR A 150 -2.99 -2.04 11.78
N HIS A 151 -3.76 -1.97 10.69
CA HIS A 151 -5.21 -2.01 10.70
C HIS A 151 -5.66 -3.29 10.03
N THR A 152 -6.31 -4.20 10.77
CA THR A 152 -6.94 -5.38 10.17
C THR A 152 -8.05 -4.94 9.22
N LEU A 153 -8.02 -5.29 7.94
CA LEU A 153 -9.05 -4.92 6.98
C LEU A 153 -10.15 -5.98 6.92
N ILE A 154 -9.78 -7.21 6.56
CA ILE A 154 -10.70 -8.35 6.39
C ILE A 154 -10.05 -9.60 6.97
N ARG A 155 -10.87 -10.47 7.56
CA ARG A 155 -10.51 -11.85 7.87
C ARG A 155 -10.98 -12.76 6.74
N ILE A 156 -10.05 -13.43 6.07
CA ILE A 156 -10.33 -14.43 5.03
C ILE A 156 -10.84 -15.69 5.73
N PRO A 157 -12.03 -16.20 5.38
CA PRO A 157 -12.55 -17.43 5.95
C PRO A 157 -11.69 -18.60 5.50
N HIS A 158 -11.39 -19.52 6.42
CA HIS A 158 -10.78 -20.78 6.04
C HIS A 158 -11.79 -21.58 5.19
N PRO A 159 -11.33 -22.26 4.13
CA PRO A 159 -12.18 -23.21 3.43
C PRO A 159 -12.70 -24.26 4.43
N PRO A 160 -13.98 -24.66 4.35
CA PRO A 160 -14.49 -25.71 5.22
C PRO A 160 -13.61 -26.95 5.04
N SER A 161 -13.02 -27.43 6.13
CA SER A 161 -12.26 -28.68 6.13
C SER A 161 -13.17 -29.77 5.60
N ARG A 162 -12.81 -30.36 4.44
CA ARG A 162 -13.55 -31.46 3.83
C ARG A 162 -13.81 -32.52 4.91
N PRO A 163 -15.06 -32.90 5.20
CA PRO A 163 -15.31 -33.91 6.22
C PRO A 163 -14.56 -35.18 5.86
N ALA A 164 -13.84 -35.73 6.83
CA ALA A 164 -13.10 -36.98 6.67
C ALA A 164 -14.06 -38.02 6.09
N ARG A 165 -13.73 -38.51 4.90
CA ARG A 165 -14.50 -39.52 4.20
C ARG A 165 -14.51 -40.76 5.09
N VAL A 166 -15.60 -40.99 5.82
CA VAL A 166 -15.82 -42.20 6.61
C VAL A 166 -15.75 -43.36 5.63
N ARG A 167 -14.64 -44.11 5.69
CA ARG A 167 -14.54 -45.42 5.04
C ARG A 167 -15.43 -46.36 5.85
N THR A 168 -16.60 -46.66 5.31
CA THR A 168 -17.39 -47.85 5.66
C THR A 168 -16.81 -49.06 4.95
#